data_AF-A0AAV4V6D9-F1
#
_entry.id   AF-A0AAV4V6D9-F1
#
_cell.length_a   1.000
_cell.length_b   1.000
_cell.length_c   1.000
_cell.angle_alpha   90.00
_cell.angle_beta   90.00
_cell.angle_gamma   90.00
#
_symmetry.space_group_name_H-M   'P 1'
#
loop_
_entity.id
_entity.type
_entity.pdbx_description
1 polymer ?
#
loop_
_entity_poly.entity_id
_entity_poly.type
_entity_poly.pdbx_seq_one_letter_code
_entity_poly.pdbx_strand_id
1 'polypeptide(L)'
;MKCFALRTPLISCCVNHLLKLIKTDETRGKIGHELLLQAYHQIPSTLTLISDTIAFLSDSSSEVKSHHCKLDIISHTLLLALARTDSSKQCLTKMIRIEFICKKMASTHPILLLRQLPMMISLLRGRVHLEYHLFRQQNHIALFSCYLSIIELLPPFLFKTEYNNDLNDILFLYIEVFQTYGSQKEILHLLNRFFGFLIVYLSAKPAQARQFIQQYIHVLQDLASFNSDLMNIRSILAGSCMHYYGSSDLDGKTELSDTTLTIAGLQFQSISQTHIPTIANKLSQGNSEDISFALQELDNISYKKPSVIEHVVDNLKTLMHESNSQHRMMAFNLVMRFVKSNPRKGVLFISSYLQCLESDQVDVALTALEHLPEFTILVQEYAIVLLQKTFNVGMIKNINTANQVKATISYLIAQSGC
;
A
#
# COMPACT_ATOMS: atom_id res chain seq x y z
N MET A 1 -15.87 -22.38 10.63
CA MET A 1 -16.05 -22.32 9.17
C MET A 1 -17.42 -22.87 8.73
N LYS A 2 -17.82 -24.10 9.14
CA LYS A 2 -19.10 -24.70 8.71
C LYS A 2 -20.38 -23.94 9.13
N CYS A 3 -20.43 -23.27 10.28
CA CYS A 3 -21.63 -22.54 10.71
C CYS A 3 -21.84 -21.16 10.05
N PHE A 4 -20.79 -20.54 9.51
CA PHE A 4 -20.87 -19.20 8.90
C PHE A 4 -21.26 -19.26 7.41
N ALA A 5 -20.77 -20.27 6.67
CA ALA A 5 -21.18 -20.50 5.28
C ALA A 5 -22.69 -20.77 5.12
N LEU A 6 -23.32 -21.33 6.16
CA LEU A 6 -24.77 -21.57 6.22
C LEU A 6 -25.59 -20.32 6.60
N ARG A 7 -24.94 -19.23 7.05
CA ARG A 7 -25.61 -18.00 7.52
C ARG A 7 -25.29 -16.76 6.68
N THR A 8 -24.54 -16.89 5.58
CA THR A 8 -24.28 -15.83 4.60
C THR A 8 -25.53 -15.03 4.18
N PRO A 9 -26.69 -15.65 3.88
CA PRO A 9 -27.89 -14.87 3.54
C PRO A 9 -28.42 -14.06 4.74
N LEU A 10 -28.36 -14.61 5.95
CA LEU A 10 -28.79 -13.92 7.17
C LEU A 10 -27.88 -12.72 7.49
N ILE A 11 -26.56 -12.89 7.33
CA ILE A 11 -25.58 -11.80 7.48
C ILE A 11 -25.86 -10.71 6.45
N SER A 12 -26.11 -11.07 5.19
CA SER A 12 -26.48 -10.11 4.14
C SER A 12 -27.76 -9.33 4.48
N CYS A 13 -28.81 -10.01 4.94
CA CYS A 13 -30.04 -9.35 5.40
C CYS A 13 -29.79 -8.39 6.57
N CYS A 14 -29.00 -8.79 7.57
CA CYS A 14 -28.66 -7.95 8.71
C CYS A 14 -27.86 -6.70 8.28
N VAL A 15 -26.83 -6.87 7.45
CA VAL A 15 -26.03 -5.75 6.93
C VAL A 15 -26.90 -4.78 6.13
N ASN A 16 -27.74 -5.29 5.23
CA ASN A 16 -28.66 -4.46 4.43
C ASN A 16 -29.67 -3.70 5.30
N HIS A 17 -30.16 -4.30 6.37
CA HIS A 17 -31.04 -3.63 7.33
C HIS A 17 -30.32 -2.53 8.09
N LEU A 18 -29.10 -2.79 8.58
CA LEU A 18 -28.29 -1.78 9.28
C LEU A 18 -27.89 -0.63 8.35
N LEU A 19 -27.52 -0.92 7.10
CA LEU A 19 -27.24 0.12 6.10
C LEU A 19 -28.45 1.00 5.78
N LYS A 20 -29.67 0.43 5.81
CA LYS A 20 -30.90 1.22 5.69
C LYS A 20 -31.12 2.09 6.93
N LEU A 21 -30.96 1.53 8.13
CA LEU A 21 -31.10 2.27 9.39
C LEU A 21 -30.13 3.45 9.50
N ILE A 22 -28.88 3.27 9.06
CA ILE A 22 -27.86 4.34 9.02
C ILE A 22 -28.32 5.53 8.18
N LYS A 23 -29.10 5.30 7.12
CA LYS A 23 -29.59 6.36 6.22
C LYS A 23 -30.87 7.04 6.70
N THR A 24 -31.66 6.39 7.55
CA THR A 24 -33.04 6.84 7.85
C THR A 24 -33.19 7.61 9.15
N ASP A 25 -32.29 7.42 10.13
CA ASP A 25 -32.53 7.87 11.50
C ASP A 25 -31.20 8.28 12.16
N GLU A 26 -31.04 9.53 12.63
CA GLU A 26 -29.74 10.06 13.09
C GLU A 26 -29.22 9.36 14.37
N THR A 27 -30.11 9.01 15.29
CA THR A 27 -29.72 8.39 16.57
C THR A 27 -29.54 6.89 16.45
N ARG A 28 -30.52 6.20 15.83
CA ARG A 28 -30.43 4.77 15.55
C ARG A 28 -29.40 4.45 14.48
N GLY A 29 -29.08 5.41 13.62
CA GLY A 29 -28.04 5.30 12.61
C GLY A 29 -26.65 5.19 13.21
N LYS A 30 -26.35 5.96 14.27
CA LYS A 30 -25.08 5.84 15.02
C LYS A 30 -24.93 4.46 15.68
N ILE A 31 -25.98 3.98 16.35
CA ILE A 31 -25.99 2.65 16.98
C ILE A 31 -25.89 1.55 15.93
N GLY A 32 -26.60 1.69 14.80
CA GLY A 32 -26.55 0.77 13.68
C GLY A 32 -25.17 0.73 13.03
N HIS A 33 -24.51 1.88 12.92
CA HIS A 33 -23.13 2.00 12.45
C HIS A 33 -22.15 1.27 13.38
N GLU A 34 -22.24 1.52 14.69
CA GLU A 34 -21.38 0.88 15.68
C GLU A 34 -21.59 -0.64 15.73
N LEU A 35 -22.84 -1.10 15.68
CA LEU A 35 -23.16 -2.53 15.61
C LEU A 35 -22.61 -3.18 14.33
N LEU A 36 -22.73 -2.51 13.18
CA LEU A 36 -22.18 -2.99 11.92
C LEU A 36 -20.64 -3.04 11.97
N LEU A 37 -20.02 -2.05 12.63
CA LEU A 37 -18.59 -2.02 12.86
C LEU A 37 -18.15 -3.16 13.78
N GLN A 38 -18.88 -3.46 14.85
CA GLN A 38 -18.61 -4.64 15.70
C GLN A 38 -18.78 -5.95 14.93
N ALA A 39 -19.81 -6.06 14.08
CA ALA A 39 -20.01 -7.21 13.21
C ALA A 39 -18.84 -7.38 12.23
N TYR A 40 -18.31 -6.28 11.68
CA TYR A 40 -17.11 -6.27 10.86
C TYR A 40 -15.86 -6.75 11.60
N HIS A 41 -15.65 -6.31 12.85
CA HIS A 41 -14.53 -6.78 13.67
C HIS A 41 -14.61 -8.30 13.94
N GLN A 42 -15.79 -8.89 14.01
CA GLN A 42 -15.94 -10.34 14.18
C GLN A 42 -15.89 -11.11 12.86
N ILE A 43 -16.42 -10.50 11.79
CA ILE A 43 -16.60 -11.11 10.47
C ILE A 43 -16.14 -10.10 9.41
N PRO A 44 -14.83 -10.04 9.09
CA PRO A 44 -14.29 -9.06 8.15
C PRO A 44 -14.89 -9.15 6.75
N SER A 45 -15.43 -10.31 6.37
CA SER A 45 -16.12 -10.50 5.09
C SER A 45 -17.41 -9.70 4.96
N THR A 46 -17.94 -9.07 6.01
CA THR A 46 -19.09 -8.15 5.89
C THR A 46 -18.76 -6.92 5.04
N LEU A 47 -17.48 -6.55 4.95
CA LEU A 47 -17.02 -5.37 4.21
C LEU A 47 -17.25 -5.51 2.70
N THR A 48 -17.32 -6.73 2.16
CA THR A 48 -17.64 -6.97 0.74
C THR A 48 -19.10 -6.65 0.40
N LEU A 49 -19.96 -6.53 1.41
CA LEU A 49 -21.38 -6.19 1.26
C LEU A 49 -21.64 -4.68 1.31
N ILE A 50 -20.61 -3.88 1.62
CA ILE A 50 -20.70 -2.43 1.76
C ILE A 50 -20.16 -1.78 0.48
N SER A 51 -20.98 -0.94 -0.16
CA SER A 51 -20.61 -0.29 -1.42
C SER A 51 -19.53 0.80 -1.26
N ASP A 52 -19.60 1.60 -0.19
CA ASP A 52 -18.58 2.61 0.13
C ASP A 52 -17.89 2.28 1.45
N THR A 53 -16.84 1.47 1.34
CA THR A 53 -16.07 0.97 2.48
C THR A 53 -15.22 2.05 3.13
N ILE A 54 -14.79 3.07 2.37
CA ILE A 54 -13.92 4.12 2.89
C ILE A 54 -14.74 5.08 3.75
N ALA A 55 -15.91 5.53 3.26
CA ALA A 55 -16.82 6.36 4.05
C ALA A 55 -17.32 5.63 5.30
N PHE A 56 -17.66 4.34 5.17
CA PHE A 56 -18.08 3.54 6.32
C PHE A 56 -16.98 3.45 7.40
N LEU A 57 -15.71 3.23 7.01
CA LEU A 57 -14.62 3.14 7.97
C LEU A 57 -14.13 4.52 8.46
N SER A 58 -14.41 5.62 7.77
CA SER A 58 -14.00 6.96 8.21
C SER A 58 -14.84 7.42 9.41
N ASP A 59 -16.11 7.05 9.44
CA ASP A 59 -17.07 7.48 10.47
C ASP A 59 -16.96 6.68 11.78
N SER A 60 -16.06 5.69 11.83
CA SER A 60 -15.83 4.87 13.02
C SER A 60 -15.33 5.70 14.21
N SER A 61 -16.04 5.63 15.34
CA SER A 61 -15.57 6.12 16.64
C SER A 61 -14.58 5.14 17.29
N SER A 62 -13.68 5.69 18.10
CA SER A 62 -12.49 5.06 18.72
C SER A 62 -12.74 3.90 19.67
N GLU A 63 -14.01 3.65 20.02
CA GLU A 63 -14.36 2.88 21.22
C GLU A 63 -14.33 1.36 21.02
N VAL A 64 -14.21 0.89 19.77
CA VAL A 64 -14.23 -0.55 19.45
C VAL A 64 -12.83 -1.18 19.46
N LYS A 65 -11.99 -0.80 20.43
CA LYS A 65 -10.64 -1.41 20.60
C LYS A 65 -10.68 -2.80 21.24
N SER A 66 -11.79 -3.21 21.86
CA SER A 66 -11.78 -4.31 22.85
C SER A 66 -12.10 -5.72 22.34
N HIS A 67 -12.42 -5.93 21.07
CA HIS A 67 -12.82 -7.27 20.59
C HIS A 67 -11.70 -7.94 19.77
N HIS A 68 -11.34 -9.17 20.15
CA HIS A 68 -10.37 -9.97 19.40
C HIS A 68 -10.97 -10.47 18.09
N CYS A 69 -10.33 -10.16 16.97
CA CYS A 69 -10.64 -10.66 15.63
C CYS A 69 -9.67 -11.78 15.24
N LYS A 70 -10.12 -12.75 14.43
CA LYS A 70 -9.20 -13.74 13.83
C LYS A 70 -8.15 -13.10 12.91
N LEU A 71 -8.49 -11.99 12.25
CA LEU A 71 -7.51 -11.21 11.49
C LEU A 71 -6.48 -10.54 12.39
N ASP A 72 -6.74 -10.30 13.67
CA ASP A 72 -5.71 -9.82 14.59
C ASP A 72 -4.64 -10.91 14.79
N ILE A 73 -5.05 -12.17 14.98
CA ILE A 73 -4.11 -13.30 15.12
C ILE A 73 -3.27 -13.46 13.86
N ILE A 74 -3.92 -13.40 12.69
CA ILE A 74 -3.25 -13.51 11.39
C ILE A 74 -2.28 -12.34 11.18
N SER A 75 -2.74 -11.10 11.35
CA SER A 75 -1.91 -9.90 11.17
C SER A 75 -0.72 -9.88 12.13
N HIS A 76 -0.96 -10.18 13.40
CA HIS A 76 0.07 -10.30 14.43
C HIS A 76 1.12 -11.36 14.04
N THR A 77 0.68 -12.55 13.64
CA THR A 77 1.59 -13.65 13.26
C THR A 77 2.41 -13.30 12.03
N LEU A 78 1.81 -12.71 11.00
CA LEU A 78 2.50 -12.31 9.77
C LEU A 78 3.53 -11.19 10.04
N LEU A 79 3.18 -10.18 10.82
CA LEU A 79 4.09 -9.09 11.17
C LEU A 79 5.24 -9.59 12.06
N LEU A 80 4.98 -10.48 13.03
CA LEU A 80 6.05 -11.15 13.76
C LEU A 80 6.93 -12.01 12.87
N ALA A 81 6.36 -12.69 11.88
CA ALA A 81 7.12 -13.47 10.92
C ALA A 81 8.02 -12.59 10.02
N LEU A 82 7.58 -11.38 9.65
CA LEU A 82 8.44 -10.39 8.98
C LEU A 82 9.59 -9.94 9.89
N ALA A 83 9.32 -9.74 11.18
CA ALA A 83 10.33 -9.34 12.14
C ALA A 83 11.37 -10.45 12.41
N ARG A 84 11.09 -11.72 12.12
CA ARG A 84 12.08 -12.82 12.22
C ARG A 84 13.02 -12.80 11.01
N THR A 85 13.88 -11.79 10.99
CA THR A 85 14.87 -11.57 9.94
C THR A 85 16.14 -12.36 10.20
N ASP A 86 16.73 -12.92 9.16
CA ASP A 86 18.05 -13.58 9.17
C ASP A 86 18.87 -13.17 7.93
N SER A 87 20.12 -13.61 7.83
CA SER A 87 21.04 -13.27 6.73
C SER A 87 20.82 -14.08 5.43
N SER A 88 19.82 -14.96 5.39
CA SER A 88 19.60 -15.86 4.25
C SER A 88 18.86 -15.15 3.11
N LYS A 89 19.15 -15.57 1.87
CA LYS A 89 18.37 -15.14 0.69
C LYS A 89 16.92 -15.62 0.75
N GLN A 90 16.67 -16.76 1.38
CA GLN A 90 15.32 -17.32 1.55
C GLN A 90 14.46 -16.43 2.45
N CYS A 91 15.05 -15.78 3.45
CA CYS A 91 14.36 -14.78 4.28
C CYS A 91 13.83 -13.64 3.43
N LEU A 92 14.63 -13.05 2.53
CA LEU A 92 14.18 -11.97 1.66
C LEU A 92 13.01 -12.39 0.77
N THR A 93 13.07 -13.56 0.15
CA THR A 93 11.94 -14.09 -0.64
C THR A 93 10.70 -14.25 0.25
N LYS A 94 10.83 -14.84 1.44
CA LYS A 94 9.73 -15.00 2.39
C LYS A 94 9.14 -13.65 2.82
N MET A 95 9.98 -12.66 3.10
CA MET A 95 9.56 -11.31 3.50
C MET A 95 8.70 -10.65 2.41
N ILE A 96 9.12 -10.72 1.15
CA ILE A 96 8.34 -10.18 0.02
C ILE A 96 6.95 -10.84 -0.06
N ARG A 97 6.87 -12.15 0.15
CA ARG A 97 5.58 -12.87 0.13
C ARG A 97 4.66 -12.42 1.26
N ILE A 98 5.20 -12.33 2.48
CA ILE A 98 4.42 -11.88 3.64
C ILE A 98 4.02 -10.41 3.48
N GLU A 99 4.91 -9.56 2.95
CA GLU A 99 4.61 -8.17 2.63
C GLU A 99 3.40 -8.06 1.70
N PHE A 100 3.29 -8.86 0.64
CA PHE A 100 2.12 -8.84 -0.25
C PHE A 100 0.82 -9.17 0.48
N ILE A 101 0.85 -10.17 1.36
CA ILE A 101 -0.32 -10.55 2.17
C ILE A 101 -0.69 -9.40 3.12
N CYS A 102 0.30 -8.81 3.81
CA CYS A 102 0.09 -7.68 4.70
C CYS A 102 -0.41 -6.44 3.96
N LYS A 103 0.09 -6.14 2.76
CA LYS A 103 -0.39 -5.03 1.92
C LYS A 103 -1.82 -5.27 1.45
N LYS A 104 -2.16 -6.50 1.06
CA LYS A 104 -3.54 -6.86 0.72
C LYS A 104 -4.47 -6.63 1.91
N MET A 105 -4.09 -7.09 3.09
CA MET A 105 -4.84 -6.87 4.32
C MET A 105 -4.92 -5.39 4.71
N ALA A 106 -3.83 -4.62 4.60
CA ALA A 106 -3.83 -3.16 4.83
C ALA A 106 -4.80 -2.46 3.89
N SER A 107 -4.80 -2.88 2.63
CA SER A 107 -5.70 -2.32 1.62
C SER A 107 -7.15 -2.72 1.88
N THR A 108 -7.48 -3.94 2.27
CA THR A 108 -8.89 -4.35 2.45
C THR A 108 -9.45 -3.97 3.83
N HIS A 109 -8.62 -4.10 4.86
CA HIS A 109 -8.98 -4.00 6.27
C HIS A 109 -8.02 -3.07 7.04
N PRO A 110 -7.91 -1.79 6.67
CA PRO A 110 -6.93 -0.86 7.24
C PRO A 110 -7.07 -0.68 8.76
N ILE A 111 -8.32 -0.59 9.26
CA ILE A 111 -8.59 -0.42 10.70
C ILE A 111 -8.03 -1.58 11.53
N LEU A 112 -8.11 -2.81 11.03
CA LEU A 112 -7.62 -3.97 11.78
C LEU A 112 -6.09 -3.96 11.89
N LEU A 113 -5.40 -3.45 10.85
CA LEU A 113 -3.96 -3.35 10.87
C LEU A 113 -3.45 -2.17 11.69
N LEU A 114 -4.23 -1.08 11.81
CA LEU A 114 -3.92 0.04 12.71
C LEU A 114 -3.82 -0.40 14.18
N ARG A 115 -4.55 -1.43 14.59
CA ARG A 115 -4.45 -2.00 15.94
C ARG A 115 -3.09 -2.66 16.22
N GLN A 116 -2.34 -3.00 15.18
CA GLN A 116 -1.03 -3.65 15.28
C GLN A 116 0.13 -2.65 15.33
N LEU A 117 -0.12 -1.33 15.20
CA LEU A 117 0.95 -0.31 15.22
C LEU A 117 1.83 -0.37 16.48
N PRO A 118 1.30 -0.52 17.71
CA PRO A 118 2.13 -0.59 18.91
C PRO A 118 3.14 -1.74 18.89
N MET A 119 2.72 -2.89 18.35
CA MET A 119 3.60 -4.04 18.15
C MET A 119 4.65 -3.74 17.08
N MET A 120 4.27 -3.15 15.95
CA MET A 120 5.22 -2.78 14.89
C MET A 120 6.31 -1.84 15.41
N ILE A 121 5.93 -0.81 16.19
CA ILE A 121 6.84 0.12 16.86
C ILE A 121 7.83 -0.65 17.73
N SER A 122 7.32 -1.53 18.60
CA SER A 122 8.14 -2.31 19.53
C SER A 122 9.16 -3.19 18.81
N LEU A 123 8.77 -3.80 17.68
CA LEU A 123 9.62 -4.68 16.87
C LEU A 123 10.72 -3.92 16.11
N LEU A 124 10.47 -2.68 15.72
CA LEU A 124 11.47 -1.81 15.06
C LEU A 124 12.42 -1.19 16.08
N ARG A 125 11.91 -0.73 17.23
CA ARG A 125 12.68 -0.03 18.27
C ARG A 125 13.90 -0.82 18.74
N GLY A 126 13.76 -2.13 18.91
CA GLY A 126 14.86 -3.00 19.34
C GLY A 126 16.03 -3.13 18.34
N ARG A 127 15.96 -2.50 17.15
CA ARG A 127 16.96 -2.64 16.07
C ARG A 127 17.70 -1.36 15.73
N VAL A 128 17.20 -0.22 16.17
CA VAL A 128 17.76 1.11 15.82
C VAL A 128 19.18 1.27 16.36
N HIS A 129 19.49 0.64 17.50
CA HIS A 129 20.79 0.76 18.18
C HIS A 129 21.86 -0.24 17.71
N LEU A 130 21.58 -1.04 16.68
CA LEU A 130 22.55 -2.02 16.19
C LEU A 130 23.70 -1.32 15.45
N GLU A 131 24.84 -2.01 15.28
CA GLU A 131 25.85 -1.54 14.35
C GLU A 131 25.39 -1.73 12.91
N TYR A 132 25.79 -0.82 12.00
CA TYR A 132 25.32 -0.86 10.61
C TYR A 132 25.63 -2.21 9.92
N HIS A 133 26.77 -2.82 10.22
CA HIS A 133 27.15 -4.11 9.64
C HIS A 133 26.13 -5.20 10.00
N LEU A 134 25.75 -5.30 11.27
CA LEU A 134 24.73 -6.25 11.74
C LEU A 134 23.34 -5.90 11.21
N PHE A 135 23.01 -4.60 11.18
CA PHE A 135 21.74 -4.10 10.65
C PHE A 135 21.53 -4.50 9.19
N ARG A 136 22.58 -4.36 8.38
CA ARG A 136 22.61 -4.77 6.97
C ARG A 136 22.59 -6.29 6.84
N GLN A 137 23.48 -6.99 7.53
CA GLN A 137 23.65 -8.44 7.42
C GLN A 137 22.38 -9.21 7.79
N GLN A 138 21.62 -8.72 8.78
CA GLN A 138 20.37 -9.33 9.24
C GLN A 138 19.14 -8.81 8.48
N ASN A 139 19.32 -8.21 7.30
CA ASN A 139 18.22 -7.75 6.44
C ASN A 139 17.22 -6.80 7.13
N HIS A 140 17.66 -5.99 8.10
CA HIS A 140 16.76 -5.07 8.80
C HIS A 140 16.30 -3.92 7.89
N ILE A 141 17.13 -3.47 6.94
CA ILE A 141 16.69 -2.52 5.90
C ILE A 141 15.44 -3.03 5.16
N ALA A 142 15.41 -4.32 4.83
CA ALA A 142 14.26 -4.93 4.18
C ALA A 142 13.02 -4.91 5.09
N LEU A 143 13.17 -5.16 6.39
CA LEU A 143 12.05 -5.08 7.33
C LEU A 143 11.47 -3.67 7.40
N PHE A 144 12.32 -2.65 7.57
CA PHE A 144 11.88 -1.25 7.58
C PHE A 144 11.19 -0.87 6.26
N SER A 145 11.67 -1.40 5.13
CA SER A 145 11.03 -1.20 3.83
C SER A 145 9.64 -1.87 3.76
N CYS A 146 9.51 -3.12 4.21
CA CYS A 146 8.23 -3.83 4.23
C CYS A 146 7.22 -3.14 5.15
N TYR A 147 7.63 -2.70 6.34
CA TYR A 147 6.74 -1.99 7.27
C TYR A 147 6.31 -0.63 6.70
N LEU A 148 7.22 0.11 6.07
CA LEU A 148 6.86 1.37 5.40
C LEU A 148 5.85 1.12 4.27
N SER A 149 6.03 0.05 3.47
CA SER A 149 5.06 -0.34 2.43
C SER A 149 3.66 -0.61 2.96
N ILE A 150 3.56 -1.14 4.17
CA ILE A 150 2.29 -1.44 4.81
C ILE A 150 1.67 -0.13 5.33
N ILE A 151 2.47 0.69 6.01
CA ILE A 151 2.04 1.97 6.60
C ILE A 151 1.55 2.94 5.52
N GLU A 152 2.20 3.00 4.36
CA GLU A 152 1.80 3.84 3.22
C GLU A 152 0.38 3.55 2.69
N LEU A 153 -0.19 2.38 2.97
CA LEU A 153 -1.54 1.99 2.56
C LEU A 153 -2.63 2.31 3.58
N LEU A 154 -2.26 2.72 4.79
CA LEU A 154 -3.18 3.00 5.89
C LEU A 154 -3.84 4.39 5.83
N PRO A 155 -3.28 5.44 5.18
CA PRO A 155 -4.02 6.66 4.92
C PRO A 155 -5.34 6.41 4.16
N PRO A 156 -6.41 7.17 4.47
CA PRO A 156 -6.44 8.32 5.38
C PRO A 156 -6.61 7.95 6.86
N PHE A 157 -6.88 6.69 7.19
CA PHE A 157 -7.25 6.25 8.55
C PHE A 157 -6.14 6.44 9.58
N LEU A 158 -4.89 6.28 9.16
CA LEU A 158 -3.70 6.51 10.00
C LEU A 158 -3.59 7.96 10.51
N PHE A 159 -4.17 8.93 9.79
CA PHE A 159 -4.09 10.35 10.14
C PHE A 159 -5.24 10.82 11.07
N LYS A 160 -6.01 9.88 11.62
CA LYS A 160 -6.96 10.18 12.70
C LYS A 160 -6.21 10.45 14.00
N THR A 161 -6.74 11.36 14.82
CA THR A 161 -6.12 11.82 16.07
C THR A 161 -5.81 10.68 17.05
N GLU A 162 -6.59 9.60 17.00
CA GLU A 162 -6.44 8.41 17.83
C GLU A 162 -5.10 7.69 17.66
N TYR A 163 -4.48 7.80 16.49
CA TYR A 163 -3.23 7.11 16.13
C TYR A 163 -2.04 8.07 16.10
N ASN A 164 -2.21 9.34 16.51
CA ASN A 164 -1.15 10.34 16.43
C ASN A 164 0.10 9.96 17.21
N ASN A 165 -0.07 9.37 18.41
CA ASN A 165 1.05 8.94 19.24
C ASN A 165 1.83 7.81 18.53
N ASP A 166 1.13 6.76 18.11
CA ASP A 166 1.74 5.64 17.40
C ASP A 166 2.42 6.09 16.09
N LEU A 167 1.78 7.01 15.35
CA LEU A 167 2.35 7.58 14.12
C LEU A 167 3.64 8.34 14.41
N ASN A 168 3.65 9.22 15.41
CA ASN A 168 4.84 9.98 15.79
C ASN A 168 5.98 9.07 16.25
N ASP A 169 5.67 8.02 17.03
CA ASP A 169 6.66 7.03 17.47
C ASP A 169 7.27 6.29 16.27
N ILE A 170 6.45 5.85 15.31
CA ILE A 170 6.94 5.22 14.08
C ILE A 170 7.84 6.18 13.31
N LEU A 171 7.36 7.41 13.04
CA LEU A 171 8.13 8.40 12.28
C LEU A 171 9.47 8.70 12.95
N PHE A 172 9.48 8.80 14.28
CA PHE A 172 10.69 8.98 15.08
C PHE A 172 11.71 7.85 14.87
N LEU A 173 11.27 6.58 14.92
CA LEU A 173 12.17 5.43 14.70
C LEU A 173 12.84 5.47 13.31
N TYR A 174 12.12 5.90 12.28
CA TYR A 174 12.72 6.08 10.95
C TYR A 174 13.75 7.21 10.95
N ILE A 175 13.46 8.34 11.61
CA ILE A 175 14.40 9.45 11.75
C ILE A 175 15.67 9.00 12.48
N GLU A 176 15.58 8.24 13.58
CA GLU A 176 16.76 7.71 14.29
C GLU A 176 17.63 6.82 13.39
N VAL A 177 17.01 5.94 12.60
CA VAL A 177 17.74 5.10 11.62
C VAL A 177 18.45 5.96 10.58
N PHE A 178 17.80 7.01 10.08
CA PHE A 178 18.42 7.90 9.10
C PHE A 178 19.51 8.78 9.70
N GLN A 179 19.37 9.25 10.94
CA GLN A 179 20.46 9.92 11.66
C GLN A 179 21.69 9.04 11.75
N THR A 180 21.50 7.76 12.08
CA THR A 180 22.60 6.84 12.34
C THR A 180 23.26 6.35 11.05
N TYR A 181 22.48 6.10 9.99
CA TYR A 181 22.97 5.42 8.78
C TYR A 181 22.67 6.14 7.45
N GLY A 182 22.18 7.38 7.48
CA GLY A 182 21.71 8.11 6.29
C GLY A 182 22.78 8.40 5.24
N SER A 183 24.06 8.20 5.55
CA SER A 183 25.18 8.27 4.60
C SER A 183 25.32 7.01 3.73
N GLN A 184 24.68 5.91 4.12
CA GLN A 184 24.82 4.62 3.45
C GLN A 184 23.90 4.53 2.23
N LYS A 185 24.48 4.20 1.06
CA LYS A 185 23.76 4.16 -0.22
C LYS A 185 22.51 3.26 -0.21
N GLU A 186 22.55 2.16 0.53
CA GLU A 186 21.47 1.18 0.59
C GLU A 186 20.21 1.70 1.31
N ILE A 187 20.36 2.73 2.15
CA ILE A 187 19.25 3.34 2.90
C ILE A 187 18.59 4.46 2.10
N LEU A 188 19.25 5.01 1.08
CA LEU A 188 18.75 6.17 0.33
C LEU A 188 17.39 5.95 -0.31
N HIS A 189 17.12 4.73 -0.81
CA HIS A 189 15.80 4.39 -1.35
C HIS A 189 14.71 4.44 -0.26
N LEU A 190 14.99 3.84 0.90
CA LEU A 190 14.07 3.85 2.04
C LEU A 190 13.83 5.28 2.55
N LEU A 191 14.90 6.07 2.65
CA LEU A 191 14.86 7.46 3.08
C LEU A 191 14.04 8.33 2.12
N ASN A 192 14.28 8.23 0.81
CA ASN A 192 13.50 9.00 -0.16
C ASN A 192 12.01 8.64 -0.12
N ARG A 193 11.70 7.36 0.04
CA ARG A 193 10.34 6.85 0.14
C ARG A 193 9.65 7.34 1.42
N PHE A 194 10.34 7.31 2.56
CA PHE A 194 9.85 7.86 3.82
C PHE A 194 9.49 9.34 3.71
N PHE A 195 10.34 10.16 3.08
CA PHE A 195 10.00 11.57 2.86
C PHE A 195 8.84 11.76 1.88
N GLY A 196 8.66 10.84 0.92
CA GLY A 196 7.45 10.77 0.10
C GLY A 196 6.19 10.55 0.95
N PHE A 197 6.26 9.67 1.95
CA PHE A 197 5.18 9.47 2.91
C PHE A 197 4.93 10.71 3.79
N LEU A 198 5.98 11.38 4.27
CA LEU A 198 5.84 12.63 5.02
C LEU A 198 5.15 13.75 4.22
N ILE A 199 5.40 13.82 2.91
CA ILE A 199 4.70 14.75 2.01
C ILE A 199 3.18 14.46 1.99
N VAL A 200 2.79 13.17 1.95
CA VAL A 200 1.38 12.76 2.03
C VAL A 200 0.78 13.11 3.40
N TYR A 201 1.54 12.98 4.48
CA TYR A 201 1.09 13.41 5.80
C TYR A 201 0.90 14.93 5.88
N LEU A 202 1.84 15.70 5.32
CA LEU A 202 1.79 17.15 5.26
C LEU A 202 0.58 17.66 4.47
N SER A 203 0.19 16.99 3.38
CA SER A 203 -0.99 17.35 2.60
C SER A 203 -2.29 17.04 3.33
N ALA A 204 -2.35 15.96 4.11
CA ALA A 204 -3.55 15.54 4.83
C ALA A 204 -3.76 16.28 6.17
N LYS A 205 -2.69 16.49 6.96
CA LYS A 205 -2.72 17.10 8.30
C LYS A 205 -1.55 18.08 8.49
N PRO A 206 -1.61 19.27 7.87
CA PRO A 206 -0.45 20.16 7.76
C PRO A 206 0.07 20.70 9.10
N ALA A 207 -0.80 20.93 10.09
CA ALA A 207 -0.37 21.47 11.39
C ALA A 207 0.45 20.44 12.20
N GLN A 208 -0.07 19.22 12.32
CA GLN A 208 0.58 18.14 13.10
C GLN A 208 1.86 17.65 12.40
N ALA A 209 1.82 17.50 11.07
CA ALA A 209 3.01 17.13 10.30
C ALA A 209 4.12 18.17 10.43
N ARG A 210 3.79 19.47 10.40
CA ARG A 210 4.78 20.55 10.58
C ARG A 210 5.41 20.53 11.97
N GLN A 211 4.60 20.35 13.02
CA GLN A 211 5.10 20.26 14.38
C GLN A 211 6.13 19.13 14.53
N PHE A 212 5.86 17.95 13.96
CA PHE A 212 6.82 16.84 13.95
C PHE A 212 8.07 17.17 13.14
N ILE A 213 7.93 17.67 11.90
CA ILE A 213 9.07 17.98 11.03
C ILE A 213 10.00 19.04 11.66
N GLN A 214 9.44 20.04 12.32
CA GLN A 214 10.21 21.10 12.99
C GLN A 214 11.10 20.57 14.10
N GLN A 215 10.65 19.54 14.85
CA GLN A 215 11.45 18.93 15.91
C GLN A 215 12.75 18.30 15.38
N TYR A 216 12.78 17.89 14.11
CA TYR A 216 13.91 17.20 13.49
C TYR A 216 14.52 17.98 12.32
N ILE A 217 14.27 19.29 12.23
CA ILE A 217 14.68 20.08 11.06
C ILE A 217 16.20 20.07 10.82
N HIS A 218 17.00 20.13 11.88
CA HIS A 218 18.47 20.07 11.80
C HIS A 218 18.94 18.77 11.18
N VAL A 219 18.34 17.65 11.59
CA VAL A 219 18.64 16.32 11.07
C VAL A 219 18.30 16.23 9.59
N LEU A 220 17.18 16.81 9.17
CA LEU A 220 16.79 16.85 7.76
C LEU A 220 17.78 17.70 6.93
N GLN A 221 18.27 18.81 7.48
CA GLN A 221 19.29 19.64 6.83
C GLN A 221 20.60 18.88 6.67
N ASP A 222 21.05 18.19 7.71
CA ASP A 222 22.24 17.34 7.67
C ASP A 222 22.09 16.26 6.59
N LEU A 223 20.98 15.51 6.61
CA LEU A 223 20.68 14.46 5.64
C LEU A 223 20.62 14.99 4.20
N ALA A 224 20.07 16.19 3.99
CA ALA A 224 20.02 16.83 2.69
C ALA A 224 21.40 17.29 2.20
N SER A 225 22.30 17.68 3.12
CA SER A 225 23.67 18.06 2.79
C SER A 225 24.48 16.86 2.29
N PHE A 226 24.31 15.69 2.92
CA PHE A 226 24.98 14.46 2.51
C PHE A 226 24.36 13.85 1.24
N ASN A 227 23.09 14.12 0.95
CA ASN A 227 22.32 13.47 -0.12
C ASN A 227 21.63 14.51 -1.01
N SER A 228 22.41 15.20 -1.84
CA SER A 228 21.94 16.31 -2.69
C SER A 228 20.85 15.95 -3.69
N ASP A 229 20.71 14.68 -4.05
CA ASP A 229 19.89 14.23 -5.20
C ASP A 229 18.46 13.88 -4.80
N LEU A 230 18.14 13.95 -3.51
CA LEU A 230 16.85 13.54 -2.99
C LEU A 230 15.81 14.65 -3.11
N MET A 231 14.93 14.54 -4.10
CA MET A 231 13.90 15.54 -4.37
C MET A 231 12.92 15.70 -3.21
N ASN A 232 12.48 14.61 -2.58
CA ASN A 232 11.44 14.67 -1.54
C ASN A 232 11.88 15.44 -0.29
N ILE A 233 13.12 15.24 0.17
CA ILE A 233 13.65 15.98 1.34
C ILE A 233 13.83 17.46 1.00
N ARG A 234 14.29 17.78 -0.23
CA ARG A 234 14.38 19.15 -0.72
C ARG A 234 13.02 19.82 -0.80
N SER A 235 12.00 19.12 -1.28
CA SER A 235 10.63 19.66 -1.35
C SER A 235 10.08 20.01 0.04
N ILE A 236 10.40 19.19 1.06
CA ILE A 236 10.00 19.48 2.45
C ILE A 236 10.75 20.70 3.00
N LEU A 237 12.06 20.80 2.75
CA LEU A 237 12.91 21.92 3.20
C LEU A 237 12.62 23.24 2.49
N ALA A 238 12.29 23.19 1.19
CA ALA A 238 11.86 24.36 0.42
C ALA A 238 10.44 24.82 0.80
N GLY A 239 9.61 23.91 1.31
CA GLY A 239 8.31 24.23 1.88
C GLY A 239 8.42 25.12 3.12
N SER A 240 7.34 25.82 3.45
CA SER A 240 7.24 26.81 4.53
C SER A 240 7.52 26.29 5.96
N CYS A 241 7.98 25.05 6.12
CA CYS A 241 8.40 24.46 7.38
C CYS A 241 9.58 25.22 8.04
N MET A 242 10.34 25.99 7.26
CA MET A 242 11.51 26.75 7.70
C MET A 242 11.21 28.04 8.48
N HIS A 243 10.05 28.67 8.28
CA HIS A 243 9.81 30.05 8.75
C HIS A 243 9.47 30.19 10.25
N TYR A 244 9.57 29.13 11.03
CA TYR A 244 9.27 29.16 12.47
C TYR A 244 10.51 29.01 13.37
N TYR A 245 11.68 28.69 12.82
CA TYR A 245 12.89 28.45 13.61
C TYR A 245 13.72 29.72 13.89
N GLY A 246 13.12 30.91 13.74
CA GLY A 246 13.81 32.20 13.82
C GLY A 246 13.07 33.27 14.63
N SER A 247 12.39 32.89 15.71
CA SER A 247 11.77 33.85 16.64
C SER A 247 11.79 33.29 18.07
N SER A 248 12.97 32.92 18.54
CA SER A 248 13.25 32.85 19.97
C SER A 248 14.08 34.09 20.29
N ASP A 249 13.59 34.87 21.26
CA ASP A 249 14.17 36.10 21.80
C ASP A 249 13.97 37.38 20.96
N LEU A 250 12.82 38.03 21.18
CA LEU A 250 12.74 39.39 21.75
C LEU A 250 11.25 39.72 22.01
N ASP A 251 10.97 39.86 23.31
CA ASP A 251 9.90 40.58 23.98
C ASP A 251 8.76 41.24 23.16
N GLY A 252 7.51 40.99 23.59
CA GLY A 252 6.38 41.90 23.34
C GLY A 252 5.26 41.40 22.43
N LYS A 253 4.17 40.95 23.07
CA LYS A 253 2.76 40.96 22.62
C LYS A 253 2.51 41.24 21.13
N THR A 254 2.17 40.20 20.36
CA THR A 254 1.37 40.39 19.14
C THR A 254 0.33 39.30 19.02
N GLU A 255 -0.90 39.75 18.83
CA GLU A 255 -2.15 39.01 18.87
C GLU A 255 -2.20 37.90 17.82
N LEU A 256 -2.79 36.77 18.21
CA LEU A 256 -3.19 35.69 17.31
C LEU A 256 -4.19 36.24 16.29
N SER A 257 -3.71 36.54 15.09
CA SER A 257 -4.56 36.74 13.92
C SER A 257 -4.52 35.49 13.06
N ASP A 258 -5.67 34.82 12.99
CA ASP A 258 -6.04 33.78 12.03
C ASP A 258 -5.91 34.32 10.60
N THR A 259 -4.68 34.49 10.13
CA THR A 259 -4.41 34.65 8.71
C THR A 259 -4.19 33.25 8.14
N THR A 260 -5.28 32.74 7.56
CA THR A 260 -5.28 31.66 6.57
C THR A 260 -4.31 32.03 5.45
N LEU A 261 -3.02 31.75 5.65
CA LEU A 261 -2.02 31.71 4.60
C LEU A 261 -2.30 30.44 3.79
N THR A 262 -3.20 30.59 2.82
CA THR A 262 -3.41 29.64 1.73
C THR A 262 -2.05 29.19 1.21
N ILE A 263 -1.78 27.90 1.37
CA ILE A 263 -0.55 27.21 0.98
C ILE A 263 -0.50 27.20 -0.55
N ALA A 264 -0.13 28.32 -1.16
CA ALA A 264 0.06 28.44 -2.60
C ALA A 264 1.43 27.89 -3.07
N GLY A 265 2.28 27.41 -2.16
CA GLY A 265 3.70 27.10 -2.42
C GLY A 265 4.10 25.63 -2.46
N LEU A 266 3.20 24.67 -2.20
CA LEU A 266 3.51 23.25 -2.38
C LEU A 266 2.88 22.75 -3.69
N GLN A 267 3.20 23.40 -4.80
CA GLN A 267 3.14 22.72 -6.08
C GLN A 267 4.26 21.68 -6.05
N PHE A 268 3.97 20.49 -5.52
CA PHE A 268 4.74 19.30 -5.83
C PHE A 268 4.57 19.09 -7.32
N GLN A 269 5.41 19.76 -8.12
CA GLN A 269 5.48 19.58 -9.55
C GLN A 269 5.90 18.13 -9.77
N SER A 270 4.90 17.28 -9.88
CA SER A 270 5.09 15.93 -10.33
C SER A 270 5.58 16.07 -11.77
N ILE A 271 6.81 15.62 -12.02
CA ILE A 271 7.42 15.43 -13.35
C ILE A 271 6.46 14.69 -14.32
N SER A 272 5.38 14.08 -13.81
CA SER A 272 4.39 13.28 -14.51
C SER A 272 3.26 14.03 -15.26
N GLN A 273 3.11 15.35 -15.24
CA GLN A 273 1.93 15.96 -15.91
C GLN A 273 2.14 16.27 -17.40
N THR A 274 3.38 16.40 -17.88
CA THR A 274 3.67 16.77 -19.29
C THR A 274 4.02 15.57 -20.18
N HIS A 275 4.61 14.50 -19.64
CA HIS A 275 5.10 13.35 -20.42
C HIS A 275 4.13 12.16 -20.49
N ILE A 276 3.19 12.05 -19.55
CA ILE A 276 2.29 10.89 -19.50
C ILE A 276 1.27 10.85 -20.65
N PRO A 277 0.69 11.98 -21.10
CA PRO A 277 -0.19 11.98 -22.26
C PRO A 277 0.53 11.55 -23.55
N THR A 278 1.79 11.94 -23.74
CA THR A 278 2.56 11.56 -24.93
C THR A 278 2.90 10.06 -24.91
N ILE A 279 3.27 9.51 -23.74
CA ILE A 279 3.43 8.07 -23.55
C ILE A 279 2.12 7.34 -23.85
N ALA A 280 1.00 7.79 -23.29
CA ALA A 280 -0.31 7.16 -23.51
C ALA A 280 -0.71 7.13 -25.00
N ASN A 281 -0.41 8.19 -25.75
CA ASN A 281 -0.64 8.25 -27.19
C ASN A 281 0.27 7.29 -27.97
N LYS A 282 1.56 7.19 -27.61
CA LYS A 282 2.49 6.22 -28.21
C LYS A 282 2.07 4.77 -27.92
N LEU A 283 1.51 4.50 -26.74
CA LEU A 283 1.01 3.18 -26.39
C LEU A 283 -0.28 2.78 -27.11
N SER A 284 -1.09 3.73 -27.58
CA SER A 284 -2.35 3.44 -28.29
C SER A 284 -2.21 3.44 -29.82
N GLN A 285 -1.36 4.31 -30.36
CA GLN A 285 -1.27 4.57 -31.80
C GLN A 285 0.15 4.43 -32.36
N GLY A 286 1.15 4.13 -31.52
CA GLY A 286 2.53 4.00 -31.95
C GLY A 286 2.79 2.70 -32.72
N ASN A 287 3.88 2.70 -33.49
CA ASN A 287 4.39 1.47 -34.09
C ASN A 287 5.01 0.57 -33.00
N SER A 288 5.36 -0.67 -33.35
CA SER A 288 5.93 -1.61 -32.35
C SER A 288 7.16 -1.07 -31.62
N GLU A 289 8.03 -0.32 -32.30
CA GLU A 289 9.20 0.30 -31.67
C GLU A 289 8.80 1.44 -30.73
N ASP A 290 7.85 2.28 -31.13
CA ASP A 290 7.34 3.37 -30.30
C ASP A 290 6.67 2.86 -29.02
N ILE A 291 5.91 1.76 -29.12
CA ILE A 291 5.31 1.07 -27.98
C ILE A 291 6.40 0.55 -27.04
N SER A 292 7.45 -0.07 -27.58
CA SER A 292 8.59 -0.56 -26.77
C SER A 292 9.30 0.57 -26.03
N PHE A 293 9.59 1.69 -26.69
CA PHE A 293 10.18 2.87 -26.04
C PHE A 293 9.27 3.47 -24.98
N ALA A 294 7.97 3.62 -25.28
CA ALA A 294 6.99 4.14 -24.33
C ALA A 294 6.85 3.24 -23.10
N LEU A 295 6.86 1.91 -23.28
CA LEU A 295 6.83 0.94 -22.20
C LEU A 295 8.10 0.99 -21.33
N GLN A 296 9.28 1.15 -21.94
CA GLN A 296 10.54 1.28 -21.20
C GLN A 296 10.61 2.60 -20.41
N GLU A 297 10.16 3.70 -21.00
CA GLU A 297 10.06 4.99 -20.33
C GLU A 297 9.09 4.91 -19.13
N LEU A 298 7.92 4.29 -19.34
CA LEU A 298 6.94 4.04 -18.29
C LEU A 298 7.48 3.11 -17.18
N ASP A 299 8.27 2.09 -17.53
CA ASP A 299 8.93 1.19 -16.58
C ASP A 299 9.88 1.96 -15.65
N ASN A 300 10.71 2.84 -16.21
CA ASN A 300 11.64 3.66 -15.45
C ASN A 300 10.92 4.64 -14.50
N ILE A 301 9.88 5.33 -14.99
CA ILE A 301 9.12 6.31 -14.20
C ILE A 301 8.37 5.61 -13.07
N SER A 302 7.72 4.48 -13.38
CA SER A 302 6.87 3.77 -12.42
C SER A 302 7.64 3.09 -11.29
N TYR A 303 8.95 2.87 -11.44
CA TYR A 303 9.80 2.40 -10.34
C TYR A 303 9.79 3.38 -9.15
N LYS A 304 9.84 4.69 -9.43
CA LYS A 304 9.80 5.75 -8.40
C LYS A 304 8.37 6.14 -8.03
N LYS A 305 7.47 6.13 -9.01
CA LYS A 305 6.08 6.58 -8.82
C LYS A 305 5.08 5.62 -9.50
N PRO A 306 4.71 4.51 -8.83
CA PRO A 306 3.77 3.54 -9.40
C PRO A 306 2.40 4.11 -9.76
N SER A 307 1.96 5.19 -9.09
CA SER A 307 0.65 5.83 -9.35
C SER A 307 0.50 6.37 -10.77
N VAL A 308 1.60 6.60 -11.48
CA VAL A 308 1.59 7.04 -12.88
C VAL A 308 0.86 6.02 -13.79
N ILE A 309 0.92 4.74 -13.44
CA ILE A 309 0.27 3.67 -14.20
C ILE A 309 -1.26 3.83 -14.25
N GLU A 310 -1.85 4.54 -13.27
CA GLU A 310 -3.30 4.80 -13.24
C GLU A 310 -3.80 5.55 -14.49
N HIS A 311 -2.94 6.33 -15.14
CA HIS A 311 -3.30 7.10 -16.34
C HIS A 311 -3.28 6.30 -17.64
N VAL A 312 -2.71 5.09 -17.63
CA VAL A 312 -2.50 4.24 -18.83
C VAL A 312 -3.09 2.83 -18.63
N VAL A 313 -4.00 2.68 -17.67
CA VAL A 313 -4.64 1.39 -17.33
C VAL A 313 -5.26 0.73 -18.56
N ASP A 314 -5.99 1.49 -19.38
CA ASP A 314 -6.67 0.93 -20.54
C ASP A 314 -5.70 0.52 -21.65
N ASN A 315 -4.62 1.27 -21.86
CA ASN A 315 -3.52 0.86 -22.74
C ASN A 315 -2.86 -0.44 -22.28
N LEU A 316 -2.62 -0.59 -20.97
CA LEU A 316 -2.03 -1.82 -20.45
C LEU A 316 -2.96 -3.02 -20.61
N LYS A 317 -4.27 -2.84 -20.40
CA LYS A 317 -5.26 -3.90 -20.65
C LYS A 317 -5.21 -4.37 -22.10
N THR A 318 -5.10 -3.48 -23.08
CA THR A 318 -4.99 -3.86 -24.49
C THR A 318 -3.65 -4.57 -24.78
N LEU A 319 -2.54 -4.06 -24.24
CA LEU A 319 -1.21 -4.63 -24.44
C LEU A 319 -1.03 -6.02 -23.81
N MET A 320 -1.78 -6.35 -22.76
CA MET A 320 -1.82 -7.71 -22.21
C MET A 320 -2.30 -8.77 -23.21
N HIS A 321 -3.08 -8.37 -24.22
CA HIS A 321 -3.60 -9.24 -25.28
C HIS A 321 -2.76 -9.22 -26.56
N GLU A 322 -1.66 -8.44 -26.61
CA GLU A 322 -0.86 -8.35 -27.82
C GLU A 322 -0.12 -9.66 -28.15
N SER A 323 0.05 -9.89 -29.45
CA SER A 323 0.83 -11.02 -29.98
C SER A 323 2.33 -10.87 -29.66
N ASN A 324 2.85 -9.64 -29.62
CA ASN A 324 4.24 -9.38 -29.29
C ASN A 324 4.55 -9.76 -27.82
N SER A 325 5.43 -10.75 -27.66
CA SER A 325 5.78 -11.30 -26.34
C SER A 325 6.45 -10.27 -25.42
N GLN A 326 7.26 -9.37 -25.97
CA GLN A 326 7.97 -8.35 -25.18
C GLN A 326 7.00 -7.30 -24.64
N HIS A 327 6.10 -6.79 -25.49
CA HIS A 327 5.08 -5.82 -25.08
C HIS A 327 4.16 -6.42 -24.03
N ARG A 328 3.68 -7.64 -24.27
CA ARG A 328 2.82 -8.35 -23.35
C ARG A 328 3.51 -8.57 -22.00
N MET A 329 4.72 -9.10 -21.98
CA MET A 329 5.49 -9.33 -20.76
C MET A 329 5.69 -8.02 -19.97
N MET A 330 6.07 -6.94 -20.65
CA MET A 330 6.26 -5.65 -20.00
C MET A 330 4.94 -5.08 -19.45
N ALA A 331 3.83 -5.26 -20.16
CA ALA A 331 2.51 -4.87 -19.69
C ALA A 331 2.12 -5.63 -18.41
N PHE A 332 2.31 -6.96 -18.38
CA PHE A 332 2.08 -7.76 -17.16
C PHE A 332 2.98 -7.30 -16.00
N ASN A 333 4.26 -7.02 -16.24
CA ASN A 333 5.19 -6.53 -15.21
C ASN A 333 4.75 -5.18 -14.62
N LEU A 334 4.32 -4.25 -15.47
CA LEU A 334 3.80 -2.93 -15.05
C LEU A 334 2.49 -3.08 -14.26
N VAL A 335 1.56 -3.90 -14.74
CA VAL A 335 0.32 -4.21 -14.02
C VAL A 335 0.63 -4.81 -12.65
N MET A 336 1.53 -5.78 -12.59
CA MET A 336 1.95 -6.38 -11.33
C MET A 336 2.61 -5.36 -10.40
N ARG A 337 3.45 -4.45 -10.90
CA ARG A 337 4.03 -3.37 -10.09
C ARG A 337 2.96 -2.45 -9.52
N PHE A 338 1.99 -2.05 -10.33
CA PHE A 338 0.89 -1.19 -9.91
C PHE A 338 0.01 -1.86 -8.85
N VAL A 339 -0.40 -3.10 -9.08
CA VAL A 339 -1.25 -3.86 -8.14
C VAL A 339 -0.49 -4.22 -6.86
N LYS A 340 0.81 -4.55 -6.94
CA LYS A 340 1.67 -4.71 -5.76
C LYS A 340 1.77 -3.42 -4.97
N SER A 341 1.80 -2.26 -5.63
CA SER A 341 1.80 -0.96 -4.95
C SER A 341 0.49 -0.71 -4.23
N ASN A 342 -0.65 -0.97 -4.87
CA ASN A 342 -1.99 -0.75 -4.32
C ASN A 342 -2.95 -1.90 -4.69
N PRO A 343 -3.09 -2.93 -3.82
CA PRO A 343 -3.88 -4.13 -4.15
C PRO A 343 -5.38 -3.87 -4.39
N ARG A 344 -5.95 -2.78 -3.85
CA ARG A 344 -7.36 -2.39 -4.13
C ARG A 344 -7.60 -2.15 -5.62
N LYS A 345 -6.61 -1.61 -6.33
CA LYS A 345 -6.73 -1.28 -7.76
C LYS A 345 -6.61 -2.51 -8.67
N GLY A 346 -6.29 -3.70 -8.11
CA GLY A 346 -6.23 -4.94 -8.87
C GLY A 346 -7.54 -5.33 -9.55
N VAL A 347 -8.69 -4.94 -8.99
CA VAL A 347 -10.02 -5.18 -9.55
C VAL A 347 -10.15 -4.62 -10.99
N LEU A 348 -9.43 -3.54 -11.30
CA LEU A 348 -9.45 -2.91 -12.63
C LEU A 348 -8.97 -3.85 -13.75
N PHE A 349 -8.12 -4.84 -13.43
CA PHE A 349 -7.51 -5.73 -14.41
C PHE A 349 -8.17 -7.11 -14.48
N ILE A 350 -9.14 -7.42 -13.62
CA ILE A 350 -9.69 -8.78 -13.49
C ILE A 350 -10.33 -9.27 -14.78
N SER A 351 -11.14 -8.44 -15.44
CA SER A 351 -11.80 -8.81 -16.70
C SER A 351 -10.78 -9.12 -17.80
N SER A 352 -9.83 -8.22 -18.04
CA SER A 352 -8.76 -8.41 -19.03
C SER A 352 -7.87 -9.60 -18.69
N TYR A 353 -7.55 -9.81 -17.41
CA TYR A 353 -6.75 -10.96 -16.96
C TYR A 353 -7.46 -12.29 -17.22
N LEU A 354 -8.77 -12.39 -16.92
CA LEU A 354 -9.57 -13.57 -17.24
C LEU A 354 -9.64 -13.81 -18.74
N GLN A 355 -9.82 -12.76 -19.55
CA GLN A 355 -9.76 -12.85 -21.01
C GLN A 355 -8.38 -13.34 -21.50
N CYS A 356 -7.27 -12.96 -20.85
CA CYS A 356 -5.94 -13.44 -21.20
C CYS A 356 -5.78 -14.94 -20.96
N LEU A 357 -6.27 -15.45 -19.83
CA LEU A 357 -6.29 -16.89 -19.54
C LEU A 357 -7.13 -17.66 -20.59
N GLU A 358 -8.20 -17.04 -21.06
CA GLU A 358 -9.13 -17.59 -22.04
C GLU A 358 -8.69 -17.46 -23.49
N SER A 359 -7.70 -16.61 -23.79
CA SER A 359 -7.27 -16.29 -25.15
C SER A 359 -6.90 -17.52 -25.98
N ASP A 360 -7.37 -17.59 -27.22
CA ASP A 360 -7.00 -18.66 -28.16
C ASP A 360 -5.49 -18.70 -28.45
N GLN A 361 -4.79 -17.59 -28.23
CA GLN A 361 -3.34 -17.53 -28.30
C GLN A 361 -2.72 -18.15 -27.04
N VAL A 362 -2.08 -19.30 -27.21
CA VAL A 362 -1.44 -20.04 -26.12
C VAL A 362 -0.40 -19.18 -25.39
N ASP A 363 0.37 -18.38 -26.12
CA ASP A 363 1.41 -17.52 -25.52
C ASP A 363 0.85 -16.45 -24.59
N VAL A 364 -0.35 -15.93 -24.89
CA VAL A 364 -1.05 -14.97 -24.02
C VAL A 364 -1.50 -15.65 -22.72
N ALA A 365 -2.08 -16.84 -22.85
CA ALA A 365 -2.49 -17.64 -21.70
C ALA A 365 -1.29 -18.06 -20.83
N LEU A 366 -0.15 -18.43 -21.43
CA LEU A 366 1.08 -18.79 -20.71
C LEU A 366 1.64 -17.59 -19.92
N THR A 367 1.73 -16.40 -20.54
CA THR A 367 2.19 -15.19 -19.82
C THR A 367 1.26 -14.84 -18.64
N ALA A 368 -0.06 -15.01 -18.80
CA ALA A 368 -1.00 -14.83 -17.69
C ALA A 368 -0.75 -15.88 -16.59
N LEU A 369 -0.60 -17.16 -16.94
CA LEU A 369 -0.34 -18.25 -16.01
C LEU A 369 0.94 -18.03 -15.18
N GLU A 370 1.99 -17.46 -15.77
CA GLU A 370 3.24 -17.13 -15.06
C GLU A 370 3.03 -16.14 -13.90
N HIS A 371 2.15 -15.16 -14.08
CA HIS A 371 1.87 -14.13 -13.07
C HIS A 371 0.71 -14.50 -12.12
N LEU A 372 0.02 -15.61 -12.38
CA LEU A 372 -1.19 -16.02 -11.69
C LEU A 372 -1.04 -16.13 -10.17
N PRO A 373 0.02 -16.77 -9.62
CA PRO A 373 0.11 -16.94 -8.18
C PRO A 373 0.16 -15.60 -7.45
N GLU A 374 0.98 -14.68 -7.92
CA GLU A 374 1.13 -13.36 -7.29
C GLU A 374 -0.11 -12.50 -7.48
N PHE A 375 -0.69 -12.47 -8.69
CA PHE A 375 -1.89 -11.69 -8.98
C PHE A 375 -3.08 -12.15 -8.14
N THR A 376 -3.26 -13.46 -7.99
CA THR A 376 -4.37 -14.05 -7.24
C THR A 376 -4.34 -13.67 -5.74
N ILE A 377 -3.16 -13.56 -5.14
CA ILE A 377 -3.01 -13.13 -3.74
C ILE A 377 -3.38 -11.67 -3.56
N LEU A 378 -3.07 -10.83 -4.54
CA LEU A 378 -3.37 -9.40 -4.48
C LEU A 378 -4.88 -9.14 -4.71
N VAL A 379 -5.57 -10.07 -5.37
CA VAL A 379 -6.99 -9.99 -5.68
C VAL A 379 -7.76 -11.22 -5.17
N GLN A 380 -7.53 -11.55 -3.89
CA GLN A 380 -8.06 -12.73 -3.20
C GLN A 380 -9.57 -12.93 -3.32
N GLU A 381 -10.34 -11.85 -3.44
CA GLU A 381 -11.80 -11.90 -3.57
C GLU A 381 -12.23 -12.66 -4.83
N TYR A 382 -11.36 -12.70 -5.85
CA TYR A 382 -11.60 -13.35 -7.13
C TYR A 382 -10.79 -14.65 -7.28
N ALA A 383 -10.10 -15.11 -6.22
CA ALA A 383 -9.21 -16.26 -6.29
C ALA A 383 -9.91 -17.54 -6.74
N ILE A 384 -11.16 -17.77 -6.30
CA ILE A 384 -11.96 -18.93 -6.72
C ILE A 384 -12.20 -18.89 -8.23
N VAL A 385 -12.65 -17.75 -8.76
CA VAL A 385 -12.96 -17.59 -10.19
C VAL A 385 -11.70 -17.74 -11.03
N LEU A 386 -10.58 -17.12 -10.61
CA LEU A 386 -9.29 -17.24 -11.28
C LEU A 386 -8.81 -18.70 -11.32
N LEU A 387 -8.83 -19.41 -10.19
CA LEU A 387 -8.40 -20.80 -10.10
C LEU A 387 -9.30 -21.76 -10.90
N GLN A 388 -10.61 -21.57 -10.85
CA GLN A 388 -11.56 -22.34 -11.66
C GLN A 388 -11.29 -22.14 -13.15
N LYS A 389 -11.06 -20.89 -13.57
CA LYS A 389 -10.77 -20.59 -14.97
C LYS A 389 -9.44 -21.18 -15.41
N THR A 390 -8.39 -21.04 -14.61
CA THR A 390 -7.08 -21.66 -14.84
C THR A 390 -7.19 -23.19 -14.97
N PHE A 391 -7.95 -23.84 -14.10
CA PHE A 391 -8.16 -25.29 -14.17
C PHE A 391 -8.86 -25.69 -15.48
N ASN A 392 -9.94 -24.99 -15.84
CA ASN A 392 -10.66 -25.23 -17.09
C ASN A 392 -9.78 -25.02 -18.33
N VAL A 393 -8.94 -23.99 -18.34
CA VAL A 393 -7.98 -23.72 -19.42
C VAL A 393 -6.96 -24.86 -19.53
N GLY A 394 -6.45 -25.35 -18.41
CA GLY A 394 -5.54 -26.51 -18.40
C GLY A 394 -6.19 -27.76 -19.01
N MET A 395 -7.46 -28.01 -18.67
CA MET A 395 -8.23 -29.14 -19.19
C MET A 395 -8.56 -29.02 -20.68
N ILE A 396 -9.00 -27.84 -21.14
CA ILE A 396 -9.47 -27.64 -22.53
C ILE A 396 -8.29 -27.50 -23.49
N LYS A 397 -7.24 -26.78 -23.10
CA LYS A 397 -6.10 -26.45 -23.98
C LYS A 397 -4.90 -27.39 -23.82
N ASN A 398 -5.02 -28.43 -22.99
CA ASN A 398 -3.92 -29.35 -22.64
C ASN A 398 -2.65 -28.63 -22.14
N ILE A 399 -2.81 -27.51 -21.44
CA ILE A 399 -1.71 -26.75 -20.84
C ILE A 399 -1.49 -27.27 -19.41
N ASN A 400 -0.23 -27.51 -19.03
CA ASN A 400 0.08 -27.91 -17.65
C ASN A 400 -0.03 -26.71 -16.70
N THR A 401 -1.19 -26.56 -16.05
CA THR A 401 -1.46 -25.51 -15.06
C THR A 401 -1.19 -25.94 -13.61
N ALA A 402 -0.81 -27.20 -13.37
CA ALA A 402 -0.71 -27.78 -12.03
C ALA A 402 0.29 -27.04 -11.13
N ASN A 403 1.44 -26.64 -11.68
CA ASN A 403 2.46 -25.89 -10.94
C ASN A 403 1.96 -24.53 -10.47
N GLN A 404 1.22 -23.82 -11.34
CA GLN A 404 0.69 -22.50 -11.00
C GLN A 404 -0.43 -22.61 -9.98
N VAL A 405 -1.33 -23.58 -10.12
CA VAL A 405 -2.38 -23.86 -9.12
C VAL A 405 -1.76 -24.21 -7.77
N LYS A 406 -0.75 -25.09 -7.73
CA LYS A 406 -0.05 -25.47 -6.50
C LYS A 406 0.62 -24.27 -5.84
N ALA A 407 1.29 -23.42 -6.64
CA ALA A 407 1.91 -22.20 -6.15
C ALA A 407 0.86 -21.26 -5.54
N THR A 408 -0.24 -20.98 -6.27
CA THR A 408 -1.33 -20.13 -5.79
C THR A 408 -1.94 -20.64 -4.49
N ILE A 409 -2.22 -21.94 -4.39
CA ILE A 409 -2.76 -22.53 -3.16
C ILE A 409 -1.77 -22.40 -2.01
N SER A 410 -0.48 -22.67 -2.24
CA SER A 410 0.56 -22.50 -1.22
C SER A 410 0.61 -21.06 -0.69
N TYR A 411 0.43 -20.08 -1.58
CA TYR A 411 0.39 -18.68 -1.23
C TYR A 411 -0.86 -18.27 -0.44
N LEU A 412 -2.02 -18.83 -0.78
CA LEU A 412 -3.27 -18.60 -0.05
C LEU A 412 -3.21 -19.23 1.35
N ILE A 413 -2.60 -20.41 1.49
CA ILE A 413 -2.40 -21.06 2.79
C ILE A 413 -1.44 -20.24 3.68
N ALA A 414 -0.39 -19.63 3.11
CA ALA A 414 0.52 -18.80 3.90
C ALA A 414 -0.17 -17.64 4.65
N GLN A 415 -1.40 -17.28 4.26
CA GLN A 415 -2.22 -16.24 4.90
C GLN A 415 -2.81 -16.68 6.24
N SER A 416 -2.95 -17.98 6.52
CA SER A 416 -3.41 -18.45 7.83
C SER A 416 -2.36 -18.32 8.93
N GLY A 417 -1.16 -17.81 8.61
CA GLY A 417 -0.07 -17.64 9.58
C GLY A 417 0.66 -18.95 9.92
N CYS A 418 0.25 -20.07 9.33
CA CYS A 418 0.87 -21.40 9.32
C CYS A 418 0.39 -22.13 8.06
#